data_AF-A0A3D4B857-F1
#
_entry.id   AF-A0A3D4B857-F1
#
_cell.length_a   1.000
_cell.length_b   1.000
_cell.length_c   1.000
_cell.angle_alpha   90.00
_cell.angle_beta   90.00
_cell.angle_gamma   90.00
#
_symmetry.space_group_name_H-M   'P 1'
#
loop_
_entity.id
_entity.type
_entity.pdbx_description
1 polymer ?
#
loop_
_entity_poly.entity_id
_entity_poly.type
_entity_poly.pdbx_seq_one_letter_code
_entity_poly.pdbx_strand_id
1 'polypeptide(L)'
;AEVVVSRFPDVIFSENPGPVGIARGFNMAFVQAKGRYILQLSADVLPKPGAIDTLYEFMEAHPETGMVGAKILNPDGTLQPCGRRFPTLGSVIKDRFRIHLVSPSDYFHKTYRNY
;
A
#
# COMPACT_ATOMS: atom_id res chain seq x y z
N ALA A 1 23.92 2.57 0.74
CA ALA A 1 23.82 1.66 -0.42
C ALA A 1 24.76 0.45 -0.26
N GLU A 2 26.05 0.70 -0.07
CA GLU A 2 27.11 -0.33 -0.06
C GLU A 2 26.88 -1.50 0.90
N VAL A 3 26.41 -1.23 2.13
CA VAL A 3 26.09 -2.27 3.14
C VAL A 3 24.89 -3.15 2.73
N VAL A 4 23.91 -2.59 2.01
CA VAL A 4 22.73 -3.36 1.57
C VAL A 4 23.11 -4.27 0.42
N VAL A 5 23.81 -3.74 -0.58
CA VAL A 5 24.21 -4.50 -1.76
C VAL A 5 25.21 -5.60 -1.40
N SER A 6 26.14 -5.36 -0.46
CA SER A 6 27.10 -6.38 -0.04
C SER A 6 26.46 -7.51 0.77
N ARG A 7 25.41 -7.21 1.56
CA ARG A 7 24.74 -8.20 2.41
C ARG A 7 23.62 -8.95 1.70
N PHE A 8 23.02 -8.34 0.67
CA PHE A 8 21.92 -8.91 -0.09
C PHE A 8 22.23 -8.84 -1.59
N PRO A 9 23.01 -9.80 -2.11
CA PRO A 9 23.49 -9.75 -3.49
C PRO A 9 22.35 -9.80 -4.53
N ASP A 10 21.20 -10.35 -4.17
CA ASP A 10 20.01 -10.42 -5.02
C ASP A 10 19.18 -9.13 -5.01
N VAL A 11 19.53 -8.14 -4.16
CA VAL A 11 18.83 -6.86 -4.08
C VAL A 11 19.37 -5.89 -5.11
N ILE A 12 18.48 -5.44 -5.99
CA ILE A 12 18.72 -4.32 -6.89
C ILE A 12 18.48 -3.02 -6.10
N PHE A 13 19.56 -2.31 -5.79
CA PHE A 13 19.48 -0.99 -5.17
C PHE A 13 19.38 0.10 -6.24
N SER A 14 18.34 0.94 -6.18
CA SER A 14 18.14 2.07 -7.10
C SER A 14 18.11 3.37 -6.31
N GLU A 15 19.07 4.25 -6.56
CA GLU A 15 19.10 5.59 -5.97
C GLU A 15 18.27 6.58 -6.80
N ASN A 16 17.56 7.48 -6.13
CA ASN A 16 16.80 8.52 -6.83
C ASN A 16 17.75 9.66 -7.23
N PRO A 17 17.57 10.26 -8.43
CA PRO A 17 18.42 11.36 -8.90
C PRO A 17 18.18 12.69 -8.15
N GLY A 18 17.35 12.69 -7.11
CA GLY A 18 16.97 13.85 -6.31
C GLY A 18 15.72 13.57 -5.48
N PRO A 19 15.16 14.60 -4.82
CA PRO A 19 13.92 14.46 -4.07
C PRO A 19 12.77 14.11 -5.03
N VAL A 20 12.24 12.89 -4.90
CA VAL A 20 11.08 12.43 -5.67
C VAL A 20 9.98 11.99 -4.71
N GLY A 21 8.73 12.20 -5.11
CA GLY A 21 7.59 11.69 -4.35
C GLY A 21 7.53 10.15 -4.38
N ILE A 22 6.87 9.57 -3.38
CA ILE A 22 6.75 8.12 -3.17
C ILE A 22 6.28 7.39 -4.45
N ALA A 23 5.23 7.90 -5.11
CA ALA A 23 4.71 7.29 -6.33
C ALA A 23 5.74 7.23 -7.47
N ARG A 24 6.54 8.30 -7.65
CA ARG A 24 7.58 8.33 -8.67
C ARG A 24 8.70 7.34 -8.34
N GLY A 25 9.11 7.26 -7.06
CA GLY A 25 10.08 6.29 -6.60
C GLY A 25 9.64 4.84 -6.86
N PHE A 26 8.39 4.49 -6.54
CA PHE A 26 7.86 3.15 -6.84
C PHE A 26 7.81 2.88 -8.34
N ASN A 27 7.33 3.81 -9.16
CA ASN A 27 7.27 3.63 -10.62
C ASN A 27 8.66 3.36 -11.22
N MET A 28 9.70 4.03 -10.74
CA MET A 28 11.08 3.78 -11.17
C MET A 28 11.58 2.37 -10.81
N ALA A 29 11.17 1.84 -9.64
CA ALA A 29 11.50 0.49 -9.23
C ALA A 29 10.68 -0.57 -10.02
N PHE A 30 9.40 -0.30 -10.29
CA PHE A 30 8.51 -1.22 -11.00
C PHE A 30 8.98 -1.53 -12.42
N VAL A 31 9.59 -0.56 -13.11
CA VAL A 31 10.19 -0.79 -14.45
C VAL A 31 11.35 -1.80 -14.42
N GLN A 32 12.02 -1.94 -13.28
CA GLN A 32 13.12 -2.89 -13.11
C GLN A 32 12.66 -4.27 -12.62
N ALA A 33 11.43 -4.37 -12.11
CA ALA A 33 10.87 -5.61 -11.60
C ALA A 33 10.57 -6.60 -12.73
N LYS A 34 10.89 -7.88 -12.51
CA LYS A 34 10.71 -8.97 -13.48
C LYS A 34 9.71 -10.05 -13.03
N GLY A 35 9.13 -9.89 -11.84
CA GLY A 35 8.15 -10.82 -11.31
C GLY A 35 6.83 -10.73 -12.07
N ARG A 36 6.09 -11.84 -12.12
CA ARG A 36 4.70 -11.87 -12.63
C ARG A 36 3.78 -10.99 -11.79
N TYR A 37 4.07 -10.86 -10.51
CA TYR A 37 3.41 -9.97 -9.56
C TYR A 37 4.40 -8.97 -8.99
N ILE A 38 3.90 -7.79 -8.62
CA ILE A 38 4.66 -6.74 -7.94
C ILE A 38 4.08 -6.58 -6.53
N LEU A 39 4.93 -6.76 -5.51
CA LEU A 39 4.58 -6.44 -4.12
C LEU A 39 5.15 -5.07 -3.77
N GLN A 40 4.26 -4.13 -3.49
CA GLN A 40 4.65 -2.84 -2.92
C GLN A 40 4.69 -2.97 -1.39
N LEU A 41 5.90 -2.90 -0.81
CA LEU A 41 6.12 -2.99 0.63
C LEU A 41 6.94 -1.79 1.12
N SER A 42 6.46 -1.12 2.16
CA SER A 42 7.20 -0.05 2.83
C SER A 42 8.18 -0.62 3.85
N ALA A 43 9.28 0.09 4.11
CA ALA A 43 10.35 -0.39 5.00
C ALA A 43 9.94 -0.52 6.48
N ASP A 44 8.82 0.08 6.88
CA ASP A 44 8.23 0.05 8.22
C ASP A 44 7.14 -1.02 8.39
N VAL A 45 6.93 -1.87 7.37
CA VAL A 45 5.92 -2.94 7.40
C VAL A 45 6.58 -4.30 7.52
N LEU A 46 6.11 -5.11 8.47
CA LEU A 46 6.51 -6.50 8.65
C LEU A 46 5.34 -7.44 8.29
N PRO A 47 5.45 -8.21 7.19
CA PRO A 47 4.46 -9.24 6.86
C PRO A 47 4.39 -10.29 7.97
N LYS A 48 3.17 -10.68 8.37
CA LYS A 48 2.98 -11.86 9.21
C LYS A 48 3.27 -13.14 8.42
N PRO A 49 3.64 -14.26 9.08
CA PRO A 49 3.78 -15.55 8.40
C PRO A 49 2.54 -15.88 7.56
N GLY A 50 2.74 -16.31 6.31
CA GLY A 50 1.67 -16.64 5.37
C GLY A 50 0.94 -15.45 4.73
N ALA A 51 1.24 -14.20 5.13
CA ALA A 51 0.52 -13.04 4.60
C ALA A 51 0.73 -12.84 3.10
N ILE A 52 1.97 -12.95 2.62
CA ILE A 52 2.28 -12.80 1.19
C ILE A 52 1.74 -13.99 0.40
N ASP A 53 1.88 -15.21 0.91
CA ASP A 53 1.36 -16.43 0.27
C ASP A 53 -0.15 -16.36 0.08
N THR A 54 -0.89 -15.88 1.09
CA THR A 54 -2.35 -15.68 1.01
C THR A 54 -2.72 -14.71 -0.11
N LEU A 55 -1.99 -13.60 -0.27
CA LEU A 55 -2.23 -12.65 -1.37
C LEU A 55 -1.93 -13.27 -2.72
N TYR A 56 -0.83 -14.03 -2.81
CA TYR A 56 -0.41 -14.71 -4.04
C TYR A 56 -1.44 -15.76 -4.46
N GLU A 57 -1.84 -16.65 -3.56
CA GLU A 57 -2.84 -17.70 -3.81
C GLU A 57 -4.19 -17.09 -4.25
N PHE A 58 -4.61 -15.99 -3.62
CA PHE A 58 -5.82 -15.28 -4.03
C PHE A 58 -5.72 -14.78 -5.49
N MET A 59 -4.58 -14.18 -5.86
CA MET A 59 -4.34 -13.66 -7.21
C MET A 59 -4.17 -14.76 -8.27
N GLU A 60 -3.69 -15.95 -7.90
CA GLU A 60 -3.67 -17.12 -8.78
C GLU A 60 -5.09 -17.68 -8.99
N ALA A 61 -5.90 -17.73 -7.94
CA ALA A 61 -7.26 -18.26 -7.99
C ALA A 61 -8.25 -17.33 -8.72
N HIS A 62 -7.98 -16.02 -8.79
CA HIS A 62 -8.84 -15.00 -9.37
C HIS A 62 -8.08 -14.19 -10.44
N PRO A 63 -7.82 -14.75 -11.63
CA PRO A 63 -7.00 -14.12 -12.67
C PRO A 63 -7.57 -12.80 -13.22
N GLU A 64 -8.85 -12.52 -12.99
CA GLU A 64 -9.50 -11.24 -13.28
C GLU A 64 -9.13 -10.12 -12.30
N THR A 65 -8.55 -10.45 -11.15
CA THR A 65 -8.14 -9.47 -10.14
C THR A 65 -6.85 -8.75 -10.56
N GLY A 66 -6.93 -7.44 -10.76
CA GLY A 66 -5.75 -6.63 -11.10
C GLY A 66 -4.84 -6.29 -9.91
N MET A 67 -5.38 -6.20 -8.68
CA MET A 67 -4.62 -5.86 -7.48
C MET A 67 -5.34 -6.36 -6.22
N VAL A 68 -4.57 -6.83 -5.24
CA VAL A 68 -5.06 -7.20 -3.90
C VAL A 68 -4.26 -6.43 -2.83
N GLY A 69 -4.92 -6.06 -1.74
CA GLY A 69 -4.32 -5.39 -0.61
C GLY A 69 -4.40 -6.23 0.67
N ALA A 70 -3.37 -6.16 1.51
CA ALA A 70 -3.38 -6.81 2.82
C ALA A 70 -4.21 -6.03 3.84
N LYS A 71 -4.74 -6.74 4.84
CA LYS A 71 -5.20 -6.11 6.09
C LYS A 71 -3.99 -5.58 6.85
N ILE A 72 -3.98 -4.28 7.11
CA ILE A 72 -2.90 -3.63 7.86
C ILE A 72 -3.29 -3.55 9.34
N LEU A 73 -2.34 -3.87 10.22
CA LEU A 73 -2.52 -3.84 11.66
C LEU A 73 -1.54 -2.84 12.28
N ASN A 74 -1.98 -2.15 13.31
CA ASN A 74 -1.10 -1.36 14.18
C ASN A 74 -0.19 -2.30 15.00
N PRO A 75 0.87 -1.77 15.64
CA PRO A 75 1.78 -2.59 16.46
C PRO A 75 1.10 -3.34 17.61
N ASP A 76 0.00 -2.80 18.15
CA ASP A 76 -0.82 -3.44 19.19
C ASP A 76 -1.78 -4.51 18.64
N GLY A 77 -1.74 -4.78 17.33
CA GLY A 77 -2.59 -5.75 16.64
C GLY A 77 -3.98 -5.23 16.26
N THR A 78 -4.33 -3.99 16.60
CA THR A 78 -5.60 -3.39 16.20
C THR A 78 -5.61 -3.10 14.69
N LEU A 79 -6.81 -3.07 14.09
CA LEU A 79 -6.96 -2.75 12.67
C LEU A 79 -6.48 -1.33 12.38
N GLN A 80 -5.58 -1.18 11.41
CA GLN A 80 -5.24 0.12 10.84
C GLN A 80 -6.16 0.39 9.63
N PRO A 81 -7.05 1.39 9.70
CA PRO A 81 -7.97 1.69 8.61
C PRO A 81 -7.21 2.24 7.39
N CYS A 82 -7.00 1.41 6.36
CA CYS A 82 -6.24 1.77 5.15
C CYS A 82 -7.08 1.80 3.85
N GLY A 83 -8.19 1.06 3.76
CA GLY A 83 -9.06 1.02 2.59
C GLY A 83 -10.04 2.20 2.48
N ARG A 84 -10.00 2.97 1.40
CA ARG A 84 -11.00 4.03 1.11
C ARG A 84 -11.93 3.60 -0.02
N ARG A 85 -13.16 4.10 0.00
CA ARG A 85 -14.04 4.05 -1.17
C ARG A 85 -13.46 4.94 -2.27
N PHE A 86 -13.78 4.60 -3.53
CA PHE A 86 -13.45 5.48 -4.65
C PHE A 86 -13.98 6.90 -4.41
N PRO A 87 -13.17 7.93 -4.74
CA PRO A 87 -13.57 9.30 -4.50
C PRO A 87 -14.80 9.65 -5.34
N THR A 88 -15.74 10.34 -4.72
CA THR A 88 -16.83 11.02 -5.42
C THR A 88 -16.55 12.52 -5.43
N LEU A 89 -17.19 13.28 -6.33
CA LEU A 89 -17.06 14.74 -6.31
C LEU A 89 -17.38 15.32 -4.93
N GLY A 90 -18.44 14.80 -4.29
CA GLY A 90 -18.82 15.18 -2.93
C GLY A 90 -17.76 14.84 -1.88
N SER A 91 -17.13 13.65 -1.94
CA SER A 91 -16.08 13.29 -0.99
C SER A 91 -14.84 14.19 -1.15
N VAL A 92 -14.46 14.50 -2.40
CA VAL A 92 -13.32 15.37 -2.71
C VAL A 92 -13.58 16.81 -2.24
N ILE A 93 -14.79 17.35 -2.44
CA ILE A 93 -15.16 18.68 -1.93
C ILE A 93 -15.11 18.69 -0.40
N LYS A 94 -15.71 17.69 0.26
CA LYS A 94 -15.68 17.58 1.72
C LYS A 94 -14.25 17.54 2.26
N ASP A 95 -13.33 16.88 1.55
CA ASP A 95 -11.92 16.81 1.92
C ASP A 95 -11.18 18.10 1.71
N ARG A 96 -11.31 18.67 0.51
CA ARG A 96 -10.59 19.88 0.11
C ARG A 96 -10.89 21.06 1.03
N PHE A 97 -12.15 21.19 1.44
CA PHE A 97 -12.62 22.24 2.34
C PHE A 97 -12.67 21.81 3.81
N ARG A 98 -12.17 20.61 4.12
CA ARG A 98 -12.11 20.05 5.49
C ARG A 98 -13.46 20.06 6.22
N ILE A 99 -14.56 19.93 5.48
CA ILE A 99 -15.94 19.91 6.01
C ILE A 99 -16.15 18.71 6.96
N HIS A 100 -15.37 17.64 6.78
CA HIS A 100 -15.35 16.49 7.70
C HIS A 100 -14.87 16.83 9.12
N LEU A 101 -14.17 17.95 9.34
CA LEU A 101 -13.77 18.38 10.69
C LEU A 101 -14.93 18.93 11.51
N VAL A 102 -15.97 19.42 10.84
CA VAL A 102 -17.19 19.96 11.48
C VAL A 102 -18.29 18.89 11.63
N SER A 103 -18.18 17.78 10.89
CA SER A 103 -19.05 16.61 11.02
C SER A 103 -18.25 15.31 10.95
N PRO A 104 -17.82 14.75 12.10
CA PRO A 104 -17.00 13.54 12.17
C PRO A 104 -17.70 12.25 11.71
N SER A 105 -19.01 12.31 11.43
CA SER A 105 -19.88 11.14 11.26
C SER A 105 -19.78 10.43 9.91
N ASP A 106 -19.06 11.01 8.94
CA ASP A 106 -19.12 10.57 7.54
C ASP A 106 -17.80 10.03 6.97
N TYR A 107 -16.65 10.44 7.49
CA TYR A 107 -15.42 10.30 6.70
C TYR A 107 -14.59 9.03 7.02
N PHE A 108 -14.43 8.70 8.31
CA PHE A 108 -13.64 7.53 8.74
C PHE A 108 -14.47 6.43 9.41
N HIS A 109 -15.62 6.73 10.03
CA HIS A 109 -16.30 5.72 10.87
C HIS A 109 -17.24 4.76 10.13
N LYS A 110 -17.77 5.12 8.96
CA LYS A 110 -18.74 4.27 8.23
C LYS A 110 -18.13 3.42 7.12
N THR A 111 -16.93 3.78 6.64
CA THR A 111 -16.35 3.18 5.43
C THR A 111 -15.61 1.87 5.70
N TYR A 112 -15.20 1.62 6.94
CA TYR A 112 -14.32 0.50 7.32
C TYR A 112 -15.02 -0.60 8.12
N ARG A 113 -16.33 -0.47 8.38
CA ARG A 113 -17.07 -1.41 9.24
C ARG A 113 -17.28 -2.80 8.60
N ASN A 114 -16.97 -2.94 7.31
CA ASN A 114 -17.21 -4.14 6.50
C ASN A 114 -15.93 -4.70 5.83
N TYR A 115 -14.74 -4.41 6.39
CA TYR A 115 -13.48 -5.10 6.03
C TYR A 115 -13.16 -6.19 7.04
#